data_AF-A0A5M8PXN1-F1
#
_entry.id   AF-A0A5M8PXN1-F1
#
_cell.length_a   1.000
_cell.length_b   1.000
_cell.length_c   1.000
_cell.angle_alpha   90.00
_cell.angle_beta   90.00
_cell.angle_gamma   90.00
#
_symmetry.space_group_name_H-M   'P 1'
#
loop_
_entity.id
_entity.type
_entity.pdbx_description
1 polymer ?
#
loop_
_entity_poly.entity_id
_entity_poly.type
_entity_poly.pdbx_seq_one_letter_code
_entity_poly.pdbx_strand_id
1 'polypeptide(L)'
;MRFFIPTILTHSVFFTWAVRLDSSVAARSQHCDNAPSTVAGTNFNPRSLPVARVGIRKSTNTVLWCAPGSETYVILTMTGVAVERAILNMLNAAAGYAEESIRQYGDIVIPDGGVEYNSLITGISFSTSNSNNHQQTFGVLAAAIEAIKGYMTQNYFGRATFYIFDGNSEVGKGEIG
;
A
#
# COMPACT_ATOMS: atom_id res chain seq x y z
N MET A 1 -26.29 -76.35 -33.69
CA MET A 1 -26.72 -74.96 -33.98
C MET A 1 -25.67 -74.01 -33.45
N ARG A 2 -25.01 -73.25 -34.33
CA ARG A 2 -23.99 -72.24 -33.96
C ARG A 2 -24.66 -70.86 -33.98
N PHE A 3 -24.61 -70.13 -32.86
CA PHE A 3 -25.07 -68.74 -32.79
C PHE A 3 -23.87 -67.80 -32.91
N PHE A 4 -23.88 -66.95 -33.94
CA PHE A 4 -22.94 -65.85 -34.15
C PHE A 4 -23.55 -64.57 -33.55
N ILE A 5 -22.79 -63.84 -32.73
CA ILE A 5 -23.15 -62.50 -32.24
C ILE A 5 -22.18 -61.49 -32.89
N PRO A 6 -22.66 -60.44 -33.58
CA PRO A 6 -21.78 -59.38 -34.08
C PRO A 6 -21.69 -58.24 -33.06
N THR A 7 -20.47 -57.81 -32.77
CA THR A 7 -20.17 -56.61 -31.96
C THR A 7 -20.12 -55.39 -32.86
N ILE A 8 -20.95 -54.39 -32.63
CA ILE A 8 -20.92 -53.09 -33.35
C ILE A 8 -20.16 -52.08 -32.47
N LEU A 9 -19.11 -51.47 -33.03
CA LEU A 9 -18.36 -50.37 -32.42
C LEU A 9 -18.96 -49.02 -32.87
N THR A 10 -19.55 -48.27 -31.95
CA THR A 10 -20.00 -46.89 -32.19
C THR A 10 -18.88 -45.90 -31.86
N HIS A 11 -18.51 -45.05 -32.84
CA HIS A 11 -17.56 -43.97 -32.65
C HIS A 11 -18.31 -42.65 -32.43
N SER A 12 -18.12 -42.03 -31.28
CA SER A 12 -18.64 -40.70 -30.95
C SER A 12 -17.69 -39.63 -31.46
N VAL A 13 -18.18 -38.71 -32.31
CA VAL A 13 -17.42 -37.55 -32.78
C VAL A 13 -17.75 -36.35 -31.89
N PHE A 14 -16.77 -35.84 -31.16
CA PHE A 14 -16.93 -34.64 -30.34
C PHE A 14 -16.80 -33.39 -31.23
N PHE A 15 -17.86 -32.60 -31.33
CA PHE A 15 -17.81 -31.25 -31.90
C PHE A 15 -17.12 -30.31 -30.90
N THR A 16 -15.85 -29.98 -31.14
CA THR A 16 -15.14 -28.93 -30.40
C THR A 16 -15.62 -27.56 -30.90
N TRP A 17 -16.37 -26.87 -30.04
CA TRP A 17 -16.69 -25.45 -30.23
C TRP A 17 -15.41 -24.62 -30.05
N ALA A 18 -15.11 -23.77 -31.03
CA ALA A 18 -14.09 -22.74 -30.86
C ALA A 18 -14.64 -21.67 -29.89
N VAL A 19 -14.26 -21.76 -28.62
CA VAL A 19 -14.54 -20.72 -27.64
C VAL A 19 -13.67 -19.51 -28.00
N ARG A 20 -14.29 -18.36 -28.29
CA ARG A 20 -13.56 -17.09 -28.29
C ARG A 20 -13.07 -16.84 -26.86
N LEU A 21 -11.77 -16.95 -26.65
CA LEU A 21 -11.12 -16.41 -25.47
C LEU A 21 -11.09 -14.89 -25.66
N ASP A 22 -12.12 -14.20 -25.19
CA ASP A 22 -12.01 -12.76 -24.93
C ASP A 22 -10.91 -12.61 -23.88
N SER A 23 -9.70 -12.31 -24.34
CA SER A 23 -8.61 -11.87 -23.48
C SER A 23 -8.93 -10.46 -23.02
N SER A 24 -9.88 -10.33 -22.10
CA SER A 24 -9.99 -9.11 -21.30
C SER A 24 -8.81 -9.13 -20.34
N VAL A 25 -7.70 -8.54 -20.77
CA VAL A 25 -6.65 -8.14 -19.84
C VAL A 25 -7.32 -7.17 -18.88
N ALA A 26 -7.65 -7.66 -17.67
CA ALA A 26 -8.14 -6.81 -16.59
C ALA A 26 -7.20 -5.60 -16.49
N ALA A 27 -7.76 -4.39 -16.42
CA ALA A 27 -6.97 -3.22 -16.17
C ALA A 27 -6.17 -3.47 -14.87
N ARG A 28 -4.83 -3.46 -14.97
CA ARG A 28 -3.97 -3.58 -13.79
C ARG A 28 -4.34 -2.44 -12.85
N SER A 29 -4.46 -2.74 -11.55
CA SER A 29 -4.69 -1.72 -10.52
C SER A 29 -3.65 -0.60 -10.69
N GLN A 30 -4.09 0.65 -10.55
CA GLN A 30 -3.16 1.77 -10.58
C GLN A 30 -2.44 1.79 -9.24
N HIS A 31 -1.11 1.75 -9.27
CA HIS A 31 -0.28 1.76 -8.08
C HIS A 31 0.49 3.09 -8.02
N CYS A 32 0.72 3.63 -6.83
CA CYS A 32 1.54 4.81 -6.62
C CYS A 32 3.02 4.39 -6.48
N ASP A 33 3.94 5.01 -7.22
CA ASP A 33 5.33 4.52 -7.31
C ASP A 33 6.35 5.65 -7.01
N ASN A 34 7.36 5.33 -6.19
CA ASN A 34 8.45 6.24 -5.85
C ASN A 34 9.56 6.16 -6.91
N ALA A 35 9.42 6.87 -8.02
CA ALA A 35 10.48 6.99 -9.03
C ALA A 35 11.14 8.38 -8.99
N PRO A 36 12.47 8.50 -9.23
CA PRO A 36 13.21 9.77 -9.10
C PRO A 36 12.64 10.95 -9.90
N SER A 37 11.99 10.66 -11.03
CA SER A 37 11.38 11.66 -11.92
C SER A 37 9.85 11.76 -11.78
N THR A 38 9.22 10.93 -10.96
CA THR A 38 7.76 10.89 -10.83
C THR A 38 7.32 11.76 -9.66
N VAL A 39 6.23 12.50 -9.83
CA VAL A 39 5.56 13.15 -8.69
C VAL A 39 4.95 12.02 -7.88
N ALA A 40 5.46 11.80 -6.68
CA ALA A 40 4.90 10.77 -5.81
C ALA A 40 3.39 11.05 -5.60
N GLY A 41 2.57 10.00 -5.48
CA GLY A 41 1.10 10.10 -5.56
C GLY A 41 0.54 10.12 -6.99
N THR A 42 1.40 10.09 -8.02
CA THR A 42 0.94 9.87 -9.40
C THR A 42 0.61 8.40 -9.60
N ASN A 43 -0.66 8.10 -9.88
CA ASN A 43 -1.06 6.79 -10.36
C ASN A 43 -0.43 6.52 -11.73
N PHE A 44 0.37 5.46 -11.82
CA PHE A 44 0.93 5.07 -13.10
C PHE A 44 -0.15 4.48 -13.99
N ASN A 45 -0.49 5.19 -15.07
CA ASN A 45 -1.25 4.61 -16.18
C ASN A 45 -0.25 3.98 -17.17
N PRO A 46 -0.28 2.64 -17.38
CA PRO A 46 0.64 1.95 -18.28
C PRO A 46 0.62 2.46 -19.73
N ARG A 47 -0.41 3.24 -20.12
CA ARG A 47 -0.58 3.80 -21.46
C ARG A 47 -0.25 5.29 -21.55
N SER A 48 0.08 5.96 -20.45
CA SER A 48 0.51 7.37 -20.50
C SER A 48 2.02 7.45 -20.56
N LEU A 49 2.56 7.98 -21.66
CA LEU A 49 3.96 8.42 -21.70
C LEU A 49 4.11 9.65 -20.78
N PRO A 50 5.01 9.64 -19.79
CA PRO A 50 5.24 10.81 -18.98
C PRO A 50 5.80 11.92 -19.88
N VAL A 51 5.02 12.99 -20.08
CA VAL A 51 5.50 14.21 -20.73
C VAL A 51 6.47 14.87 -19.76
N ALA A 52 7.76 14.64 -19.97
CA ALA A 52 8.82 15.19 -19.14
C ALA A 52 8.88 16.72 -19.30
N ARG A 53 8.19 17.44 -18.41
CA ARG A 53 8.52 18.82 -18.05
C ARG A 53 8.63 18.89 -16.54
N VAL A 54 9.80 18.50 -16.04
CA VAL A 54 10.15 18.57 -14.62
C VAL A 54 10.69 19.97 -14.34
N GLY A 55 9.91 20.79 -13.65
CA GLY A 55 10.43 22.00 -13.03
C GLY A 55 11.33 21.64 -11.84
N ILE A 56 12.31 22.48 -11.54
CA ILE A 56 13.13 22.36 -10.32
C ILE A 56 12.18 22.38 -9.12
N ARG A 57 12.05 21.26 -8.39
CA ARG A 57 11.29 21.24 -7.14
C ARG A 57 12.06 22.08 -6.13
N LYS A 58 11.40 23.09 -5.56
CA LYS A 58 11.93 23.76 -4.36
C LYS A 58 12.04 22.70 -3.27
N SER A 59 13.19 22.66 -2.59
CA SER A 59 13.41 21.77 -1.45
C SER A 59 12.46 22.17 -0.32
N THR A 60 11.34 21.47 -0.19
CA THR A 60 10.43 21.55 0.95
C THR A 60 10.73 20.41 1.91
N ASN A 61 10.58 20.64 3.22
CA ASN A 61 10.62 19.55 4.21
C ASN A 61 9.42 18.60 4.11
N THR A 62 8.44 18.96 3.28
CA THR A 62 7.28 18.15 2.93
C THR A 62 7.61 17.28 1.72
N VAL A 63 7.42 15.98 1.87
CA VAL A 63 7.71 14.93 0.89
C VAL A 63 6.48 14.03 0.77
N LEU A 64 6.08 13.72 -0.46
CA LEU A 64 5.10 12.68 -0.70
C LEU A 64 5.85 11.37 -0.96
N TRP A 65 5.46 10.28 -0.30
CA TRP A 65 6.09 8.97 -0.43
C TRP A 65 5.06 7.83 -0.49
N CYS A 66 5.19 6.96 -1.48
CA CYS A 66 4.29 5.87 -1.80
C CYS A 66 4.61 4.59 -1.01
N ALA A 67 3.59 3.84 -0.62
CA ALA A 67 3.74 2.52 -0.01
C ALA A 67 3.77 1.44 -1.09
N PRO A 68 4.80 0.59 -1.18
CA PRO A 68 4.96 -0.40 -2.26
C PRO A 68 3.72 -1.30 -2.45
N GLY A 69 3.34 -1.55 -3.70
CA GLY A 69 2.22 -2.41 -4.07
C GLY A 69 0.80 -1.92 -3.72
N SER A 70 0.62 -0.69 -3.20
CA SER A 70 -0.68 -0.15 -2.77
C SER A 70 -1.05 1.23 -3.36
N GLU A 71 -2.32 1.63 -3.30
CA GLU A 71 -2.71 3.03 -3.60
C GLU A 71 -2.41 3.98 -2.43
N THR A 72 -1.92 3.45 -1.30
CA THR A 72 -1.62 4.22 -0.10
C THR A 72 -0.32 5.01 -0.25
N TYR A 73 -0.35 6.28 0.15
CA TYR A 73 0.84 7.12 0.24
C TYR A 73 0.76 8.07 1.44
N VAL A 74 1.91 8.61 1.84
CA VAL A 74 1.99 9.61 2.91
C VAL A 74 2.50 10.94 2.36
N ILE A 75 1.97 12.04 2.91
CA ILE A 75 2.58 13.36 2.81
C ILE A 75 3.27 13.63 4.14
N LEU A 76 4.58 13.45 4.19
CA LEU A 76 5.43 13.53 5.36
C LEU A 76 6.10 14.89 5.45
N THR A 77 6.08 15.53 6.62
CA THR A 77 6.86 16.75 6.90
C THR A 77 7.84 16.46 8.04
N MET A 78 9.13 16.47 7.73
CA MET A 78 10.18 16.25 8.73
C MET A 78 10.33 17.47 9.64
N THR A 79 10.26 17.26 10.96
CA THR A 79 10.27 18.33 11.98
C THR A 79 11.56 18.37 12.80
N GLY A 80 12.36 17.30 12.78
CA GLY A 80 13.64 17.25 13.48
C GLY A 80 14.36 15.92 13.31
N VAL A 81 15.61 15.86 13.76
CA VAL A 81 16.39 14.62 13.79
C VAL A 81 16.11 13.86 15.09
N ALA A 82 16.05 12.54 15.02
CA ALA A 82 15.85 11.66 16.16
C ALA A 82 16.78 10.44 16.06
N VAL A 83 16.93 9.69 17.15
CA VAL A 83 17.76 8.49 17.18
C VAL A 83 17.15 7.42 16.28
N GLU A 84 17.84 7.06 15.20
CA GLU A 84 17.40 6.07 14.21
C GLU A 84 16.85 4.80 14.85
N ARG A 85 17.62 4.17 15.74
CA ARG A 85 17.21 2.92 16.40
C ARG A 85 15.91 3.06 17.19
N ALA A 86 15.66 4.22 17.79
CA ALA A 86 14.42 4.46 18.53
C ALA A 86 13.21 4.54 17.58
N ILE A 87 13.35 5.31 16.50
CA ILE A 87 12.31 5.47 15.48
C ILE A 87 12.03 4.14 14.78
N LEU A 88 13.08 3.42 14.38
CA LEU A 88 12.93 2.14 13.68
C LEU A 88 12.24 1.08 14.55
N ASN A 89 12.64 0.97 15.83
CA ASN A 89 11.99 0.04 16.75
C ASN A 89 10.51 0.37 16.96
N MET A 90 10.18 1.65 17.10
CA MET A 90 8.81 2.13 17.23
C MET A 90 7.98 1.83 15.97
N LEU A 91 8.49 2.16 14.78
CA LEU A 91 7.80 1.88 13.52
C LEU A 91 7.62 0.37 13.29
N ASN A 92 8.60 -0.46 13.68
CA ASN A 92 8.48 -1.91 13.63
C ASN A 92 7.42 -2.44 14.60
N ALA A 93 7.34 -1.90 15.81
CA ALA A 93 6.31 -2.27 16.78
C ALA A 93 4.91 -1.88 16.28
N ALA A 94 4.75 -0.67 15.74
CA ALA A 94 3.49 -0.20 15.17
C ALA A 94 3.06 -1.03 13.94
N ALA A 95 4.00 -1.36 13.05
CA ALA A 95 3.74 -2.25 11.91
C ALA A 95 3.33 -3.64 12.38
N GLY A 96 4.06 -4.22 13.35
CA GLY A 96 3.74 -5.53 13.91
C GLY A 96 2.35 -5.56 14.58
N TYR A 97 1.94 -4.48 15.21
CA TYR A 97 0.57 -4.34 15.75
C TYR A 97 -0.49 -4.36 14.63
N ALA A 98 -0.29 -3.58 13.56
CA ALA A 98 -1.22 -3.57 12.44
C ALA A 98 -1.29 -4.93 11.72
N GLU A 99 -0.14 -5.56 11.47
CA GLU A 99 -0.05 -6.89 10.86
C GLU A 99 -0.73 -7.97 11.70
N GLU A 100 -0.56 -7.92 13.02
CA GLU A 100 -1.22 -8.86 13.93
C GLU A 100 -2.75 -8.67 13.92
N SER A 101 -3.22 -7.42 13.95
CA SER A 101 -4.65 -7.12 13.81
C SER A 101 -5.23 -7.67 12.50
N ILE A 102 -4.50 -7.51 11.38
CA ILE A 102 -4.92 -8.07 10.09
C ILE A 102 -4.95 -9.60 10.12
N ARG A 103 -3.96 -10.26 10.74
CA ARG A 103 -3.97 -11.71 10.88
C ARG A 103 -5.15 -12.22 11.69
N GLN A 104 -5.47 -11.55 12.79
CA GLN A 104 -6.50 -12.00 13.74
C GLN A 104 -7.92 -11.67 13.26
N TYR A 105 -8.11 -10.48 12.69
CA TYR A 105 -9.45 -9.93 12.44
C TYR A 105 -9.69 -9.56 10.97
N GLY A 106 -8.67 -9.66 10.11
CA GLY A 106 -8.70 -9.16 8.75
C GLY A 106 -8.42 -7.66 8.66
N ASP A 107 -8.47 -7.12 7.45
CA ASP A 107 -8.33 -5.68 7.23
C ASP A 107 -9.61 -4.94 7.64
N ILE A 108 -9.71 -4.63 8.93
CA ILE A 108 -10.83 -3.91 9.52
C ILE A 108 -10.48 -2.45 9.81
N VAL A 109 -11.52 -1.64 9.99
CA VAL A 109 -11.39 -0.27 10.48
C VAL A 109 -10.72 -0.28 11.86
N ILE A 110 -9.79 0.65 12.06
CA ILE A 110 -9.11 0.83 13.34
C ILE A 110 -10.14 1.26 14.41
N PRO A 111 -10.30 0.49 15.49
CA PRO A 111 -11.16 0.87 16.61
C PRO A 111 -10.79 2.24 17.15
N ASP A 112 -11.79 3.04 17.52
CA ASP A 112 -11.63 4.42 18.01
C ASP A 112 -10.95 5.39 17.02
N GLY A 113 -10.67 4.93 15.79
CA GLY A 113 -10.16 5.74 14.71
C GLY A 113 -8.69 6.15 14.83
N GLY A 114 -7.88 5.45 15.63
CA GLY A 114 -6.48 5.80 15.78
C GLY A 114 -5.63 4.76 16.50
N VAL A 115 -4.31 4.92 16.40
CA VAL A 115 -3.32 4.11 17.10
C VAL A 115 -2.36 5.06 17.80
N GLU A 116 -2.03 4.75 19.05
CA GLU A 116 -1.02 5.46 19.81
C GLU A 116 -0.02 4.46 20.37
N TYR A 117 1.27 4.74 20.17
CA TYR A 117 2.37 3.98 20.70
C TYR A 117 3.35 4.94 21.37
N ASN A 118 3.62 4.73 22.65
CA ASN A 118 4.52 5.55 23.44
C ASN A 118 5.66 4.70 24.00
N SER A 119 6.90 4.97 23.58
CA SER A 119 8.08 4.30 24.12
C SER A 119 8.53 4.99 25.41
N LEU A 120 8.35 4.33 26.54
CA LEU A 120 8.81 4.82 27.84
C LEU A 120 10.35 4.88 27.96
N ILE A 121 11.07 4.11 27.13
CA ILE A 121 12.54 4.03 27.18
C ILE A 121 13.17 5.14 26.36
N THR A 122 12.62 5.44 25.19
CA THR A 122 13.21 6.40 24.25
C THR A 122 12.53 7.76 24.27
N GLY A 123 11.35 7.87 24.90
CA GLY A 123 10.54 9.10 24.90
C GLY A 123 10.01 9.47 23.51
N ILE A 124 10.03 8.51 22.57
CA ILE A 124 9.52 8.70 21.21
C ILE A 124 8.12 8.09 21.15
N SER A 125 7.21 8.81 20.52
CA SER A 125 5.85 8.36 20.27
C SER A 125 5.58 8.21 18.77
N PHE A 126 4.61 7.37 18.46
CA PHE A 126 3.94 7.28 17.17
C PHE A 126 2.45 7.41 17.44
N SER A 127 1.77 8.31 16.76
CA SER A 127 0.32 8.39 16.82
C SER A 127 -0.28 8.58 15.44
N THR A 128 -1.45 7.98 15.22
CA THR A 128 -2.29 8.20 14.05
C THR A 128 -3.74 8.36 14.47
N SER A 129 -4.47 9.15 13.71
CA SER A 129 -5.91 9.36 13.88
C SER A 129 -6.59 9.54 12.53
N ASN A 130 -7.87 9.18 12.45
CA ASN A 130 -8.72 9.43 11.30
C ASN A 130 -8.72 10.92 10.95
N SER A 131 -8.67 11.21 9.65
CA SER A 131 -8.80 12.57 9.13
C SER A 131 -10.22 12.79 8.62
N ASN A 132 -10.86 13.90 9.01
CA ASN A 132 -12.13 14.36 8.42
C ASN A 132 -13.25 13.30 8.36
N ASN A 133 -13.37 12.46 9.40
CA ASN A 133 -14.30 11.32 9.47
C ASN A 133 -14.09 10.23 8.42
N HIS A 134 -12.99 10.27 7.65
CA HIS A 134 -12.59 9.15 6.83
C HIS A 134 -11.98 8.07 7.71
N GLN A 135 -12.41 6.83 7.48
CA GLN A 135 -12.03 5.69 8.29
C GLN A 135 -10.70 5.12 7.80
N GLN A 136 -9.75 4.98 8.71
CA GLN A 136 -8.51 4.27 8.47
C GLN A 136 -8.68 2.78 8.79
N THR A 137 -8.16 1.89 7.94
CA THR A 137 -8.06 0.44 8.21
C THR A 137 -6.65 0.06 8.64
N PHE A 138 -6.48 -1.13 9.22
CA PHE A 138 -5.15 -1.63 9.57
C PHE A 138 -4.25 -1.85 8.37
N GLY A 139 -4.79 -2.26 7.21
CA GLY A 139 -4.07 -2.41 5.95
C GLY A 139 -3.49 -1.08 5.48
N VAL A 140 -4.30 -0.01 5.49
CA VAL A 140 -3.82 1.33 5.14
C VAL A 140 -2.79 1.85 6.13
N LEU A 141 -2.95 1.58 7.44
CA LEU A 141 -1.94 1.93 8.44
C LEU A 141 -0.61 1.21 8.18
N ALA A 142 -0.64 -0.10 7.91
CA ALA A 142 0.56 -0.88 7.64
C ALA A 142 1.31 -0.35 6.40
N ALA A 143 0.58 -0.09 5.31
CA ALA A 143 1.13 0.52 4.11
C ALA A 143 1.73 1.91 4.38
N ALA A 144 1.04 2.76 5.13
CA ALA A 144 1.55 4.09 5.50
C ALA A 144 2.86 4.01 6.32
N ILE A 145 2.95 3.08 7.28
CA ILE A 145 4.16 2.85 8.07
C ILE A 145 5.30 2.37 7.16
N GLU A 146 5.00 1.49 6.19
CA GLU A 146 5.98 1.04 5.19
C GLU A 146 6.51 2.20 4.33
N ALA A 147 5.63 3.09 3.87
CA ALA A 147 6.04 4.29 3.15
C ALA A 147 6.97 5.19 4.00
N ILE A 148 6.61 5.45 5.25
CA ILE A 148 7.43 6.26 6.16
C ILE A 148 8.80 5.62 6.38
N LYS A 149 8.83 4.31 6.69
CA LYS A 149 10.08 3.55 6.86
C LYS A 149 10.94 3.59 5.59
N GLY A 150 10.31 3.44 4.43
CA GLY A 150 10.99 3.49 3.12
C GLY A 150 11.66 4.84 2.89
N TYR A 151 10.95 5.95 3.15
CA TYR A 151 11.52 7.28 3.05
C TYR A 151 12.70 7.48 4.02
N MET A 152 12.51 7.16 5.31
CA MET A 152 13.55 7.38 6.33
C MET A 152 14.80 6.54 6.08
N THR A 153 14.63 5.31 5.57
CA THR A 153 15.75 4.42 5.20
C THR A 153 16.58 4.99 4.04
N GLN A 154 15.94 5.67 3.08
CA GLN A 154 16.65 6.26 1.93
C GLN A 154 17.21 7.66 2.20
N ASN A 155 16.78 8.30 3.28
CA ASN A 155 17.14 9.68 3.59
C ASN A 155 17.73 9.76 5.01
N TYR A 156 16.91 10.11 5.99
CA TYR A 156 17.31 10.16 7.40
C TYR A 156 16.13 9.86 8.32
N PHE A 157 16.44 9.34 9.51
CA PHE A 157 15.46 9.10 10.56
C PHE A 157 15.24 10.37 11.39
N GLY A 158 13.99 10.63 11.73
CA GLY A 158 13.64 11.87 12.41
C GLY A 158 12.20 11.93 12.88
N ARG A 159 11.90 13.03 13.56
CA ARG A 159 10.55 13.43 13.92
C ARG A 159 9.82 13.91 12.68
N ALA A 160 8.53 13.65 12.61
CA ALA A 160 7.73 14.05 11.47
C ALA A 160 6.25 14.16 11.82
N THR A 161 5.54 15.01 11.10
CA THR A 161 4.08 14.94 10.98
C THR A 161 3.73 14.41 9.61
N PHE A 162 2.59 13.75 9.47
CA PHE A 162 2.18 13.19 8.19
C PHE A 162 0.68 13.12 8.01
N TYR A 163 0.27 13.07 6.75
CA TYR A 163 -1.07 12.71 6.31
C TYR A 163 -1.00 11.39 5.54
N ILE A 164 -2.03 10.57 5.69
CA ILE A 164 -2.17 9.27 5.04
C ILE A 164 -3.29 9.38 4.01
N PHE A 165 -2.97 9.01 2.78
CA PHE A 165 -3.92 8.94 1.69
C PHE A 165 -4.04 7.50 1.22
N ASP A 166 -5.25 7.09 0.88
CA ASP A 166 -5.52 5.86 0.15
C ASP A 166 -6.21 6.23 -1.17
N GLY A 167 -5.49 6.08 -2.28
CA GLY A 167 -5.86 6.66 -3.55
C GLY A 167 -6.03 8.18 -3.44
N ASN A 168 -7.20 8.71 -3.81
CA ASN A 168 -7.46 10.15 -3.78
C ASN A 168 -8.03 10.66 -2.44
N SER A 169 -8.14 9.79 -1.43
CA SER A 169 -8.81 10.10 -0.16
C SER A 169 -7.81 10.23 0.97
N GLU A 170 -7.76 11.39 1.64
CA GLU A 170 -7.06 11.51 2.93
C GLU A 170 -7.84 10.71 3.98
N VAL A 171 -7.24 9.68 4.56
CA VAL A 171 -7.91 8.81 5.54
C VAL A 171 -7.37 8.98 6.95
N GLY A 172 -6.17 9.52 7.11
CA GLY A 172 -5.57 9.69 8.42
C GLY A 172 -4.49 10.76 8.47
N LYS A 173 -4.07 11.07 9.69
CA LYS A 173 -2.95 11.96 10.00
C LYS A 173 -2.22 11.43 11.23
N GLY A 174 -0.95 11.78 11.38
CA GLY A 174 -0.16 11.31 12.50
C GLY A 174 1.11 12.09 12.77
N GLU A 175 1.78 11.68 13.83
CA GLU A 175 3.02 12.26 14.31
C GLU A 175 3.99 11.17 14.78
N ILE A 176 5.28 11.45 14.59
CA ILE A 176 6.43 10.72 15.11
C ILE A 176 7.30 11.73 15.85
N GLY A 177 7.60 11.51 17.13
CA GLY A 177 8.69 12.25 17.79
C GLY A 177 8.55 12.61 19.25
#